data_AF-A0AA40AP35-F1
#
_entry.id   AF-A0AA40AP35-F1
#
_cell.length_a   1.000
_cell.length_b   1.000
_cell.length_c   1.000
_cell.angle_alpha   90.00
_cell.angle_beta   90.00
_cell.angle_gamma   90.00
#
_symmetry.space_group_name_H-M   'P 1'
#
loop_
_entity.id
_entity.type
_entity.pdbx_description
1 polymer ?
#
loop_
_entity_poly.entity_id
_entity_poly.type
_entity_poly.pdbx_seq_one_letter_code
_entity_poly.pdbx_strand_id
1 'polypeptide(L)'
;MAVEAVLEKEKMDQMVDLVLGDMPDVPRKPDPTSYLQSVVPKFATPLSPLDPKDVMVVGDTAADIQFAKNIGAISCWAKYGHGDAERCQTLAPDVVVDGLQELEQLFSALIHGGDVGEE
;
A
#
# COMPACT_ATOMS: atom_id res chain seq x y z
N MET A 1 -9.09 5.44 -17.40
CA MET A 1 -7.66 5.06 -17.57
C MET A 1 -7.52 3.55 -17.74
N ALA A 2 -6.38 3.03 -18.20
CA ALA A 2 -6.19 1.58 -18.40
C ALA A 2 -6.39 0.76 -17.11
N VAL A 3 -5.97 1.28 -15.95
CA VAL A 3 -6.15 0.62 -14.66
C VAL A 3 -7.62 0.54 -14.25
N GLU A 4 -8.36 1.65 -14.33
CA GLU A 4 -9.80 1.68 -14.01
C GLU A 4 -10.59 0.69 -14.87
N ALA A 5 -10.31 0.63 -16.17
CA ALA A 5 -10.97 -0.30 -17.07
C ALA A 5 -10.74 -1.78 -16.70
N VAL A 6 -9.55 -2.12 -16.17
CA VAL A 6 -9.26 -3.46 -15.65
C VAL A 6 -10.03 -3.70 -14.35
N LEU A 7 -10.03 -2.74 -13.42
CA LEU A 7 -10.76 -2.86 -12.16
C LEU A 7 -12.26 -3.07 -12.37
N GLU A 8 -12.88 -2.31 -13.28
CA GLU A 8 -14.29 -2.47 -13.65
C GLU A 8 -14.56 -3.85 -14.29
N LYS A 9 -13.70 -4.27 -15.23
CA LYS A 9 -13.83 -5.57 -15.90
C LYS A 9 -13.75 -6.73 -14.91
N GLU A 10 -12.86 -6.64 -13.93
CA GLU A 10 -12.67 -7.65 -12.87
C GLU A 10 -13.61 -7.44 -11.66
N LYS A 11 -14.47 -6.41 -11.69
CA LYS A 11 -15.46 -6.07 -10.64
C LYS A 11 -14.85 -5.79 -9.27
N MET A 12 -13.69 -5.12 -9.28
CA MET A 12 -12.95 -4.71 -8.08
C MET A 12 -13.02 -3.20 -7.84
N ASP A 13 -13.68 -2.45 -8.73
CA ASP A 13 -13.83 -1.00 -8.67
C ASP A 13 -14.44 -0.50 -7.35
N GLN A 14 -15.41 -1.24 -6.80
CA GLN A 14 -16.10 -0.89 -5.56
C GLN A 14 -15.23 -1.04 -4.30
N MET A 15 -14.05 -1.69 -4.41
CA MET A 15 -13.12 -1.88 -3.30
C MET A 15 -12.03 -0.79 -3.24
N VAL A 16 -12.03 0.16 -4.19
CA VAL A 16 -10.96 1.14 -4.36
C VAL A 16 -11.51 2.57 -4.31
N ASP A 17 -11.13 3.33 -3.28
CA ASP A 17 -11.58 4.72 -3.10
C ASP A 17 -10.85 5.74 -3.99
N LEU A 18 -9.66 5.39 -4.47
CA LEU A 18 -8.79 6.26 -5.26
C LEU A 18 -7.87 5.45 -6.18
N VAL A 19 -7.89 5.75 -7.48
CA VAL A 19 -6.96 5.19 -8.47
C VAL A 19 -5.96 6.27 -8.91
N LEU A 20 -4.68 6.05 -8.63
CA LEU A 20 -3.59 6.92 -9.09
C LEU A 20 -2.74 6.17 -10.13
N GLY A 21 -2.85 6.58 -11.39
CA GLY A 21 -2.02 6.07 -12.48
C GLY A 21 -0.73 6.88 -12.66
N ASP A 22 -0.09 6.70 -13.82
CA ASP A 22 1.00 7.56 -14.26
C ASP A 22 0.46 8.99 -14.49
N MET A 23 1.07 9.96 -13.82
CA MET A 23 0.66 11.37 -13.88
C MET A 23 1.82 12.20 -14.45
N PRO A 24 1.61 13.03 -15.49
CA PRO A 24 2.68 13.73 -16.19
C PRO A 24 3.64 14.55 -15.29
N ASP A 25 3.12 15.14 -14.22
CA ASP A 25 3.87 16.06 -13.35
C ASP A 25 4.16 15.49 -11.95
N VAL A 26 3.87 14.21 -11.73
CA VAL A 26 4.13 13.55 -10.44
C VAL A 26 5.22 12.50 -10.64
N PRO A 27 6.37 12.63 -9.95
CA PRO A 27 7.41 11.61 -10.01
C PRO A 27 6.90 10.24 -9.59
N ARG A 28 7.44 9.20 -10.23
CA ARG A 28 7.12 7.82 -9.86
C ARG A 28 7.78 7.45 -8.54
N LYS A 29 7.26 6.38 -7.93
CA LYS A 29 7.91 5.68 -6.82
C LYS A 29 9.40 5.47 -7.13
N PRO A 30 10.30 5.69 -6.16
CA PRO A 30 10.03 5.78 -4.73
C PRO A 30 9.73 7.19 -4.19
N ASP A 31 9.55 8.18 -5.07
CA ASP A 31 9.29 9.56 -4.66
C ASP A 31 7.94 9.68 -3.92
N PRO A 32 7.86 10.41 -2.78
CA PRO A 32 6.67 10.50 -1.95
C PRO A 32 5.58 11.44 -2.49
N THR A 33 5.81 12.14 -3.61
CA THR A 33 4.95 13.23 -4.09
C THR A 33 3.50 12.80 -4.28
N SER A 34 3.23 11.62 -4.84
CA SER A 34 1.86 11.13 -5.04
C SER A 34 1.11 10.90 -3.71
N TYR A 35 1.81 10.48 -2.65
CA TYR A 35 1.22 10.35 -1.32
C TYR A 35 0.82 11.72 -0.77
N LEU A 36 1.74 12.69 -0.80
CA LEU A 36 1.54 14.02 -0.23
C LEU A 36 0.49 14.84 -1.00
N GLN A 37 0.48 14.73 -2.33
CA GLN A 37 -0.38 15.56 -3.19
C GLN A 37 -1.74 14.93 -3.49
N SER A 38 -1.88 13.61 -3.36
CA SER A 38 -3.12 12.92 -3.77
C SER A 38 -3.73 12.07 -2.65
N VAL A 39 -2.92 11.27 -1.94
CA VAL A 39 -3.45 10.38 -0.88
C VAL A 39 -3.82 11.18 0.37
N VAL A 40 -2.90 11.97 0.92
CA VAL A 40 -3.16 12.75 2.14
C VAL A 40 -4.37 13.67 2.00
N PRO A 41 -4.53 14.47 0.92
CA PRO A 41 -5.71 15.34 0.78
C PRO A 41 -7.03 14.59 0.62
N LYS A 42 -7.00 13.32 0.16
CA LYS A 42 -8.20 12.50 -0.02
C LYS A 42 -8.67 11.87 1.28
N PHE A 43 -7.75 11.45 2.16
CA PHE A 43 -8.06 10.62 3.32
C PHE A 43 -7.82 11.29 4.68
N ALA A 44 -7.01 12.35 4.75
CA ALA A 44 -6.80 13.09 5.99
C ALA A 44 -7.84 14.21 6.15
N THR A 45 -8.29 14.44 7.38
CA THR A 45 -9.11 15.61 7.75
C THR A 45 -8.46 16.35 8.92
N PRO A 46 -8.82 17.62 9.20
CA PRO A 46 -8.31 18.33 10.37
C PRO A 46 -8.60 17.65 11.72
N LEU A 47 -9.67 16.84 11.79
CA LEU A 47 -10.07 16.11 12.99
C LEU A 47 -9.52 14.68 13.05
N SER A 48 -9.04 14.16 11.92
CA SER A 48 -8.49 12.82 11.77
C SER A 48 -7.35 12.88 10.76
N PRO A 49 -6.14 13.31 11.17
CA PRO A 49 -4.99 13.31 10.28
C PRO A 49 -4.62 11.88 9.90
N LEU A 50 -4.06 11.70 8.71
CA LEU A 50 -3.52 10.41 8.28
C LEU A 50 -2.10 10.26 8.84
N ASP A 51 -1.93 9.45 9.89
CA ASP A 51 -0.61 9.06 10.37
C ASP A 51 -0.02 8.03 9.40
N PRO A 52 1.18 8.26 8.82
CA PRO A 52 1.83 7.26 7.97
C PRO A 52 1.98 5.89 8.62
N LYS A 53 2.05 5.79 9.95
CA LYS A 53 2.14 4.52 10.67
C LYS A 53 0.88 3.66 10.56
N ASP A 54 -0.26 4.28 10.25
CA ASP A 54 -1.53 3.58 9.98
C ASP A 54 -1.68 3.24 8.49
N VAL A 55 -0.68 3.58 7.67
CA VAL A 55 -0.64 3.28 6.24
C VAL A 55 0.27 2.09 5.99
N MET A 56 -0.22 1.13 5.20
CA MET A 56 0.58 0.04 4.66
C MET A 56 0.64 0.14 3.14
N VAL A 57 1.85 0.11 2.60
CA VAL A 57 2.08 0.04 1.16
C VAL A 57 2.39 -1.41 0.80
N VAL A 58 1.50 -2.02 0.03
CA VAL A 58 1.65 -3.38 -0.49
C VAL A 58 2.13 -3.30 -1.94
N GLY A 59 3.24 -3.98 -2.25
CA GLY A 59 3.78 -4.05 -3.60
C GLY A 59 4.87 -5.10 -3.74
N ASP A 60 5.19 -5.49 -4.96
CA ASP A 60 6.12 -6.57 -5.26
C ASP A 60 7.55 -6.08 -5.57
N THR A 61 7.73 -4.78 -5.80
CA THR A 61 9.01 -4.22 -6.25
C THR A 61 9.74 -3.42 -5.17
N ALA A 62 11.05 -3.27 -5.37
CA ALA A 62 11.90 -2.41 -4.54
C ALA A 62 11.42 -0.94 -4.48
N ALA A 63 10.75 -0.46 -5.55
CA ALA A 63 10.22 0.90 -5.58
C ALA A 63 9.07 1.09 -4.57
N ASP A 64 8.26 0.05 -4.34
CA ASP A 64 7.15 0.08 -3.37
C ASP A 64 7.67 0.09 -1.94
N ILE A 65 8.65 -0.76 -1.63
CA ILE A 65 9.30 -0.81 -0.32
C ILE A 65 9.94 0.54 0.00
N GLN A 66 10.69 1.09 -0.95
CA GLN A 66 11.36 2.37 -0.76
C GLN A 66 10.38 3.53 -0.67
N PHE A 67 9.27 3.50 -1.44
CA PHE A 67 8.20 4.49 -1.32
C PHE A 67 7.58 4.48 0.08
N ALA A 68 7.23 3.30 0.60
CA ALA A 68 6.70 3.14 1.95
C ALA A 68 7.64 3.76 3.00
N LYS A 69 8.94 3.45 2.91
CA LYS A 69 9.96 4.02 3.80
C LYS A 69 10.08 5.53 3.68
N ASN A 70 10.02 6.06 2.46
CA ASN A 70 10.12 7.50 2.21
C ASN A 70 8.93 8.29 2.77
N ILE A 71 7.75 7.67 2.89
CA ILE A 71 6.58 8.30 3.51
C ILE A 71 6.41 7.98 5.00
N GLY A 72 7.23 7.05 5.54
CA GLY A 72 7.13 6.58 6.93
C GLY A 72 6.04 5.55 7.17
N ALA A 73 5.57 4.86 6.13
CA ALA A 73 4.56 3.83 6.16
C ALA A 73 5.14 2.42 6.38
N ILE A 74 4.26 1.48 6.73
CA ILE A 74 4.59 0.06 6.82
C ILE A 74 4.81 -0.48 5.40
N SER A 75 5.96 -1.10 5.15
CA SER A 75 6.30 -1.74 3.89
C SER A 75 5.91 -3.22 3.88
N CYS A 76 5.00 -3.61 3.00
CA CYS A 76 4.60 -5.01 2.80
C CYS A 76 5.03 -5.48 1.42
N TRP A 77 6.03 -6.36 1.38
CA TRP A 77 6.57 -6.92 0.16
C TRP A 77 5.84 -8.20 -0.23
N ALA A 78 5.14 -8.14 -1.37
CA ALA A 78 4.57 -9.30 -2.03
C ALA A 78 5.65 -10.05 -2.82
N LYS A 79 6.32 -11.01 -2.17
CA LYS A 79 7.47 -11.75 -2.69
C LYS A 79 7.15 -12.58 -3.94
N TYR A 80 5.89 -12.96 -4.11
CA TYR A 80 5.39 -13.74 -5.24
C TYR A 80 5.23 -12.94 -6.55
N GLY A 81 5.53 -11.64 -6.57
CA GLY A 81 5.45 -10.81 -7.77
C GLY A 81 6.74 -10.76 -8.61
N HIS A 82 6.96 -9.63 -9.29
CA HIS A 82 7.98 -9.46 -10.33
C HIS A 82 9.26 -8.74 -9.86
N GLY A 83 9.32 -8.26 -8.61
CA GLY A 83 10.49 -7.57 -8.09
C GLY A 83 11.73 -8.46 -7.97
N ASP A 84 12.90 -7.82 -8.01
CA ASP A 84 14.17 -8.50 -7.73
C ASP A 84 14.26 -8.86 -6.24
N ALA A 85 14.30 -10.16 -5.94
CA ALA A 85 14.23 -10.66 -4.57
C ALA A 85 15.42 -10.23 -3.71
N GLU A 86 16.63 -10.22 -4.26
CA GLU A 86 17.84 -9.83 -3.52
C GLU A 86 17.80 -8.35 -3.15
N ARG A 87 17.38 -7.51 -4.11
CA ARG A 87 17.20 -6.07 -3.89
C ARG A 87 16.10 -5.80 -2.87
N CYS A 88 14.95 -6.46 -2.97
CA CYS A 88 13.86 -6.29 -2.01
C CYS A 88 14.27 -6.72 -0.59
N GLN A 89 14.98 -7.85 -0.45
CA GLN A 89 15.49 -8.30 0.85
C GLN A 89 16.49 -7.31 1.45
N THR A 90 17.41 -6.77 0.65
CA THR A 90 18.39 -5.77 1.11
C THR A 90 17.73 -4.50 1.64
N LEU A 91 16.54 -4.16 1.12
CA LEU A 91 15.77 -3.04 1.61
C LEU A 91 15.09 -3.30 2.96
N ALA A 92 15.08 -4.54 3.48
CA ALA A 92 14.47 -4.91 4.76
C ALA A 92 13.02 -4.41 4.91
N PRO A 93 12.05 -4.99 4.16
CA PRO A 93 10.64 -4.67 4.33
C PRO A 93 10.13 -5.08 5.71
N ASP A 94 9.11 -4.38 6.21
CA ASP A 94 8.53 -4.63 7.53
C ASP A 94 7.72 -5.93 7.55
N VAL A 95 7.05 -6.22 6.44
CA VAL A 95 6.26 -7.43 6.23
C VAL A 95 6.66 -8.07 4.90
N VAL A 96 6.76 -9.39 4.88
CA VAL A 96 6.98 -10.19 3.67
C VAL A 96 5.85 -11.20 3.57
N VAL A 97 5.19 -11.26 2.41
CA VAL A 97 4.16 -12.26 2.13
C VAL A 97 4.52 -13.07 0.88
N ASP A 98 4.36 -14.39 0.94
CA ASP A 98 4.67 -15.32 -0.16
C ASP A 98 3.42 -15.80 -0.92
N GLY A 99 2.24 -15.29 -0.55
CA GLY A 99 1.00 -15.55 -1.27
C GLY A 99 -0.16 -14.64 -0.85
N LEU A 100 -1.23 -14.64 -1.64
CA LEU A 100 -2.44 -13.83 -1.37
C LEU A 100 -3.13 -14.22 -0.06
N GLN A 101 -3.06 -15.49 0.35
CA GLN A 101 -3.67 -15.98 1.58
C GLN A 101 -3.05 -15.32 2.83
N GLU A 102 -1.74 -15.04 2.80
CA GLU A 102 -1.06 -14.36 3.90
C GLU A 102 -1.49 -12.90 4.00
N LEU A 103 -1.78 -12.25 2.87
CA LEU A 103 -2.31 -10.89 2.84
C LEU A 103 -3.73 -10.81 3.43
N GLU A 104 -4.58 -11.79 3.14
CA GLU A 104 -5.93 -11.90 3.74
C GLU A 104 -5.85 -12.06 5.26
N GLN A 105 -4.95 -12.93 5.74
CA GLN A 105 -4.74 -13.14 7.18
C GLN A 105 -4.23 -11.87 7.86
N LEU A 106 -3.32 -11.15 7.23
CA LEU A 106 -2.80 -9.88 7.72
C LEU A 106 -3.90 -8.83 7.86
N PHE A 107 -4.70 -8.61 6.81
CA PHE A 107 -5.82 -7.66 6.88
C PHE A 107 -6.86 -8.06 7.92
N SER A 108 -7.18 -9.35 8.02
CA SER A 108 -8.09 -9.85 9.04
C SER A 108 -7.59 -9.56 10.45
N ALA A 109 -6.30 -9.77 10.73
CA ALA A 109 -5.71 -9.46 12.02
C ALA A 109 -5.70 -7.96 12.34
N LEU A 110 -5.43 -7.10 11.34
CA LEU A 110 -5.39 -5.64 11.51
C LEU A 110 -6.79 -5.04 11.75
N ILE A 111 -7.82 -5.57 11.08
CA ILE A 111 -9.19 -5.06 11.19
C ILE A 111 -9.88 -5.59 12.46
N HIS A 112 -9.63 -6.84 12.86
CA HIS A 112 -10.30 -7.47 14.00
C HIS A 112 -9.49 -7.43 15.30
N GLY A 113 -8.22 -7.00 15.26
CA GLY A 113 -7.35 -6.89 16.43
C GLY A 113 -7.74 -5.83 17.47
N GLY A 114 -8.88 -5.16 17.29
CA GLY A 114 -9.46 -4.20 18.25
C GLY A 114 -10.47 -4.79 19.24
N ASP A 115 -10.95 -6.03 19.04
CA ASP A 115 -11.88 -6.71 19.95
C ASP A 115 -11.23 -7.98 20.53
N VAL A 116 -10.41 -7.79 21.56
CA VAL A 116 -10.16 -8.87 22.53
C VAL A 116 -10.90 -8.47 23.80
N GLY A 117 -12.14 -8.95 23.90
CA GLY A 117 -12.95 -8.81 25.10
C GLY A 117 -12.22 -9.37 26.31
N GLU A 118 -12.20 -8.59 27.38
CA GLU A 118 -11.93 -9.10 28.73
C GLU A 118 -13.07 -10.07 29.09
N GLU A 119 -12.74 -11.35 29.27
CA GLU A 119 -13.56 -12.31 30.03
C GLU A 119 -13.36 -12.11 31.55
#